data_AF-A0A665WM99-F1
#
_entry.id   AF-A0A665WM99-F1
#
_cell.length_a   1.000
_cell.length_b   1.000
_cell.length_c   1.000
_cell.angle_alpha   90.00
_cell.angle_beta   90.00
_cell.angle_gamma   90.00
#
_symmetry.space_group_name_H-M   'P 1'
#
loop_
_entity.id
_entity.type
_entity.pdbx_description
1 polymer ?
#
loop_
_entity_poly.entity_id
_entity_poly.type
_entity_poly.pdbx_seq_one_letter_code
_entity_poly.pdbx_strand_id
1 'polypeptide(L)'
;MSCCSSSSQVWVSMATGLCVLLSVCVSVCVAFNLDTKFPLLKVGRDGSLFGLSVALHQDLRTGTYQLLIGAPREKAEPDVPANRTGGVYSCPLTMDQSHCSRMKLIDPNLIEDMWLGVSVASQGEPGGRVLETSMCPG
;
A
#
# COMPACT_ATOMS: atom_id res chain seq x y z
N MET A 1 -60.91 1.63 -13.12
CA MET A 1 -59.71 2.19 -12.44
C MET A 1 -58.66 1.12 -12.07
N SER A 2 -58.91 -0.17 -12.28
CA SER A 2 -58.01 -1.25 -11.82
C SER A 2 -56.86 -1.63 -12.78
N CYS A 3 -56.93 -1.27 -14.08
CA CYS A 3 -55.89 -1.65 -15.05
C CYS A 3 -54.58 -0.82 -14.95
N CYS A 4 -54.63 0.45 -14.53
CA CYS A 4 -53.42 1.26 -14.35
C CYS A 4 -52.58 0.82 -13.14
N SER A 5 -53.22 0.32 -12.08
CA SER A 5 -52.53 -0.13 -10.85
C SER A 5 -51.73 -1.42 -11.09
N SER A 6 -52.26 -2.34 -11.90
CA SER A 6 -51.58 -3.61 -12.25
C SER A 6 -50.33 -3.39 -13.09
N SER A 7 -50.35 -2.44 -14.03
CA SER A 7 -49.19 -2.16 -14.89
C SER A 7 -48.03 -1.53 -14.10
N SER A 8 -48.32 -0.59 -13.20
CA SER A 8 -47.32 0.05 -12.33
C SER A 8 -46.74 -0.92 -11.30
N GLN A 9 -47.54 -1.82 -10.70
CA GLN A 9 -47.02 -2.84 -9.78
C GLN A 9 -46.09 -3.84 -10.48
N VAL A 10 -46.43 -4.26 -11.70
CA VAL A 10 -45.60 -5.18 -12.48
C VAL A 10 -44.25 -4.52 -12.84
N TRP A 11 -44.26 -3.26 -13.24
CA TRP A 11 -43.01 -2.50 -13.51
C TRP A 11 -42.14 -2.35 -12.26
N VAL A 12 -42.74 -2.08 -11.10
CA VAL A 12 -42.01 -1.96 -9.82
C VAL A 12 -41.42 -3.30 -9.38
N SER A 13 -42.15 -4.41 -9.53
CA SER A 13 -41.63 -5.76 -9.24
C SER A 13 -40.52 -6.20 -10.20
N MET A 14 -40.60 -5.85 -11.48
CA MET A 14 -39.56 -6.16 -12.46
C MET A 14 -38.28 -5.34 -12.21
N ALA A 15 -38.43 -4.05 -11.90
CA ALA A 15 -37.30 -3.17 -11.59
C ALA A 15 -36.58 -3.59 -10.30
N THR A 16 -37.33 -3.97 -9.25
CA THR A 16 -36.76 -4.46 -7.99
C THR A 16 -36.06 -5.82 -8.19
N GLY A 17 -36.64 -6.73 -8.96
CA GLY A 17 -35.99 -8.00 -9.32
C GLY A 17 -34.68 -7.79 -10.08
N LEU A 18 -34.66 -6.87 -11.05
CA LEU A 18 -33.45 -6.51 -11.79
C LEU A 18 -32.38 -5.89 -10.89
N CYS A 19 -32.75 -4.99 -9.98
CA CYS A 19 -31.84 -4.38 -9.01
C CYS A 19 -31.23 -5.42 -8.06
N VAL A 20 -32.03 -6.37 -7.57
CA VAL A 20 -31.55 -7.47 -6.72
C VAL A 20 -30.59 -8.37 -7.50
N LEU A 21 -30.93 -8.75 -8.73
CA LEU A 21 -30.06 -9.52 -9.61
C LEU A 21 -28.73 -8.81 -9.89
N LEU A 22 -28.77 -7.51 -10.23
CA LEU A 22 -27.56 -6.71 -10.46
C LEU A 22 -26.71 -6.59 -9.20
N SER A 23 -27.31 -6.38 -8.04
CA SER A 23 -26.60 -6.32 -6.75
C SER A 23 -25.92 -7.65 -6.41
N VAL A 24 -26.59 -8.77 -6.63
CA VAL A 24 -26.02 -10.12 -6.41
C VAL A 24 -24.90 -10.40 -7.41
N CYS A 25 -25.08 -10.09 -8.69
CA CYS A 25 -24.04 -10.27 -9.71
C CYS A 25 -22.79 -9.45 -9.39
N VAL A 26 -22.94 -8.17 -9.01
CA VAL A 26 -21.82 -7.30 -8.63
C VAL A 26 -21.12 -7.83 -7.36
N SER A 27 -21.88 -8.36 -6.39
CA SER A 27 -21.34 -8.98 -5.19
C SER A 27 -20.61 -10.31 -5.43
N VAL A 28 -20.80 -10.96 -6.58
CA VAL A 28 -20.06 -12.19 -6.95
C VAL A 28 -18.83 -11.86 -7.80
N CYS A 29 -18.76 -10.66 -8.38
CA CYS A 29 -17.61 -10.17 -9.16
C CYS A 29 -16.49 -9.54 -8.30
N VAL A 30 -16.54 -9.65 -6.98
CA VAL A 30 -15.45 -9.19 -6.10
C VAL A 30 -14.24 -10.11 -6.19
N ALA A 31 -13.05 -9.53 -6.07
CA ALA A 31 -11.74 -10.16 -6.28
C ALA A 31 -11.61 -11.54 -5.62
N PHE A 32 -11.68 -12.60 -6.44
CA PHE A 32 -11.62 -14.00 -5.98
C PHE A 32 -10.22 -14.61 -6.07
N ASN A 33 -9.29 -13.94 -6.76
CA ASN A 33 -7.96 -14.47 -7.05
C ASN A 33 -6.85 -13.92 -6.12
N LEU A 34 -7.23 -13.27 -5.01
CA LEU A 34 -6.31 -12.90 -3.93
C LEU A 34 -6.33 -13.96 -2.84
N ASP A 35 -5.16 -14.55 -2.56
CA ASP A 35 -5.02 -15.50 -1.45
C ASP A 35 -5.01 -14.74 -0.12
N THR A 36 -6.03 -14.99 0.70
CA THR A 36 -6.15 -14.43 2.06
C THR A 36 -5.76 -15.44 3.14
N LYS A 37 -5.50 -16.71 2.79
CA LYS A 37 -5.15 -17.77 3.74
C LYS A 37 -3.67 -17.76 4.07
N PHE A 38 -2.81 -17.47 3.09
CA PHE A 38 -1.36 -17.49 3.26
C PHE A 38 -0.69 -16.17 2.83
N PRO A 39 -0.99 -15.04 3.50
CA PRO A 39 -0.34 -13.77 3.20
C PRO A 39 1.10 -13.74 3.71
N LEU A 40 1.97 -13.01 2.99
CA LEU A 40 3.27 -12.61 3.49
C LEU A 40 3.10 -11.40 4.41
N LEU A 41 3.34 -11.59 5.71
CA LEU A 41 3.28 -10.52 6.69
C LEU A 41 4.68 -9.90 6.87
N LYS A 42 4.75 -8.56 6.92
CA LYS A 42 5.96 -7.81 7.27
C LYS A 42 5.63 -6.88 8.43
N VAL A 43 6.46 -6.94 9.47
CA VAL A 43 6.22 -6.21 10.73
C VAL A 43 7.38 -5.26 10.97
N GLY A 44 7.06 -3.97 11.13
CA GLY A 44 8.01 -2.94 11.51
C GLY A 44 7.93 -2.57 12.99
N ARG A 45 8.66 -1.52 13.36
CA ARG A 45 8.66 -0.99 14.73
C ARG A 45 7.32 -0.34 15.08
N ASP A 46 6.88 -0.53 16.32
CA ASP A 46 5.69 0.13 16.83
C ASP A 46 5.82 1.66 16.81
N GLY A 47 4.78 2.34 16.30
CA GLY A 47 4.71 3.79 16.27
C GLY A 47 5.61 4.47 15.21
N SER A 48 6.29 3.72 14.33
CA SER A 48 7.04 4.29 13.20
C SER A 48 6.18 4.57 11.97
N LEU A 49 4.91 4.18 12.00
CA LEU A 49 3.99 4.19 10.84
C LEU A 49 4.54 3.33 9.69
N PHE A 50 5.21 2.23 10.01
CA PHE A 50 5.65 1.25 9.04
C PHE A 50 4.47 0.73 8.21
N GLY A 51 4.58 0.82 6.89
CA GLY A 51 3.50 0.47 5.97
C GLY A 51 2.60 1.64 5.58
N LEU A 52 2.92 2.88 5.98
CA LEU A 52 2.16 4.06 5.53
C LEU A 52 2.20 4.19 4.00
N SER A 53 3.36 3.89 3.40
CA SER A 53 3.54 3.84 1.96
C SER A 53 4.22 2.53 1.57
N VAL A 54 3.86 1.95 0.42
CA VAL A 54 4.42 0.69 -0.07
C VAL A 54 4.60 0.71 -1.59
N ALA A 55 5.66 0.08 -2.08
CA ALA A 55 5.90 -0.12 -3.51
C ALA A 55 6.61 -1.45 -3.79
N LEU A 56 6.20 -2.16 -4.83
CA LEU A 56 6.92 -3.33 -5.31
C LEU A 56 8.10 -2.88 -6.19
N HIS A 57 9.28 -3.40 -5.92
CA HIS A 57 10.50 -3.09 -6.66
C HIS A 57 11.15 -4.36 -7.21
N GLN A 58 11.60 -4.28 -8.46
CA GLN A 58 12.39 -5.33 -9.09
C GLN A 58 13.83 -4.85 -9.16
N ASP A 59 14.72 -5.56 -8.47
CA ASP A 59 16.15 -5.31 -8.57
C ASP A 59 16.65 -5.87 -9.90
N LEU A 60 17.01 -4.97 -10.82
CA LEU A 60 17.47 -5.33 -12.16
C LEU A 60 18.81 -6.06 -12.17
N ARG A 61 19.60 -5.99 -11.09
CA ARG A 61 20.89 -6.70 -10.99
C ARG A 61 20.70 -8.16 -10.63
N THR A 62 19.78 -8.45 -9.72
CA THR A 62 19.53 -9.79 -9.20
C THR A 62 18.31 -10.47 -9.84
N GLY A 63 17.45 -9.71 -10.52
CA GLY A 63 16.17 -10.17 -11.04
C GLY A 63 15.13 -10.47 -9.96
N THR A 64 15.40 -10.07 -8.70
CA THR A 64 14.55 -10.40 -7.56
C THR A 64 13.57 -9.27 -7.23
N TYR A 65 12.41 -9.63 -6.68
CA TYR A 65 11.42 -8.67 -6.22
C TYR A 65 11.57 -8.40 -4.72
N GLN A 66 11.47 -7.13 -4.35
CA GLN A 66 11.54 -6.62 -2.99
C GLN A 66 10.37 -5.67 -2.75
N LEU A 67 9.85 -5.68 -1.52
CA LEU A 67 8.83 -4.75 -1.08
C LEU A 67 9.50 -3.56 -0.41
N LEU A 68 9.25 -2.37 -0.94
CA LEU A 68 9.66 -1.11 -0.33
C LEU A 68 8.54 -0.65 0.60
N ILE A 69 8.91 -0.27 1.81
CA ILE A 69 7.96 0.11 2.86
C ILE A 69 8.43 1.39 3.53
N GLY A 70 7.61 2.43 3.49
CA GLY A 70 7.83 3.68 4.19
C GLY A 70 7.43 3.61 5.67
N ALA A 71 8.21 4.28 6.52
CA ALA A 71 7.99 4.42 7.95
C ALA A 71 8.33 5.85 8.41
N PRO A 72 7.44 6.84 8.18
CA PRO A 72 7.75 8.26 8.39
C PRO A 72 8.08 8.69 9.82
N ARG A 73 7.70 7.89 10.82
CA ARG A 73 7.98 8.17 12.23
C ARG A 73 9.10 7.32 12.80
N GLU A 74 9.86 6.66 11.93
CA GLU A 74 11.03 5.88 12.32
C GLU A 74 12.12 6.76 12.95
N LYS A 75 12.86 6.19 13.90
CA LYS A 75 13.99 6.89 14.53
C LYS A 75 15.05 7.23 13.49
N ALA A 76 15.81 8.29 13.71
CA ALA A 76 16.95 8.61 12.87
C ALA A 76 17.98 7.46 12.83
N GLU A 77 18.80 7.42 11.77
CA GLU A 77 19.99 6.57 11.78
C GLU A 77 20.98 7.07 12.84
N PRO A 78 21.81 6.19 13.43
CA PRO A 78 22.72 6.56 14.53
C PRO A 78 23.68 7.72 14.22
N ASP A 79 24.00 7.90 12.93
CA ASP A 79 24.96 8.90 12.46
C ASP A 79 24.30 10.25 12.10
N VAL A 80 22.99 10.38 12.32
CA VAL A 80 22.22 11.59 12.00
C VAL A 80 21.91 12.35 13.30
N PRO A 81 22.18 13.66 13.38
CA PRO A 81 21.90 14.48 14.57
C PRO A 81 20.40 14.83 14.71
N ALA A 82 19.54 13.82 14.67
CA ALA A 82 18.09 13.91 14.83
C ALA A 82 17.59 12.72 15.66
N ASN A 83 16.43 12.83 16.29
CA ASN A 83 15.77 11.75 17.02
C ASN A 83 14.85 10.95 16.08
N ARG A 84 14.07 11.65 15.27
CA ARG A 84 13.19 11.08 14.24
C ARG A 84 13.42 11.77 12.91
N THR A 85 13.60 10.98 11.88
CA THR A 85 13.69 11.46 10.49
C THR A 85 12.67 10.76 9.60
N GLY A 86 12.20 9.57 10.00
CA GLY A 86 11.52 8.62 9.13
C GLY A 86 12.50 7.73 8.37
N GLY A 87 11.99 6.86 7.51
CA GLY A 87 12.83 6.05 6.64
C GLY A 87 12.07 5.11 5.74
N VAL A 88 12.82 4.45 4.86
CA VAL A 88 12.33 3.40 3.97
C VAL A 88 13.04 2.10 4.27
N TYR A 89 12.29 1.02 4.22
CA TYR A 89 12.79 -0.34 4.35
C TYR A 89 12.63 -1.09 3.03
N SER A 90 13.62 -1.92 2.69
CA SER A 90 13.49 -2.96 1.67
C SER A 90 13.34 -4.31 2.34
N CYS A 91 12.28 -5.03 1.98
CA CYS A 91 11.96 -6.34 2.51
C CYS A 91 11.90 -7.37 1.38
N PRO A 92 12.69 -8.45 1.39
CA PRO A 92 12.52 -9.55 0.45
C PRO A 92 11.18 -10.24 0.63
N LEU A 93 10.64 -10.81 -0.45
CA LEU A 93 9.37 -11.56 -0.48
C LEU A 93 9.53 -12.96 0.13
N THR A 94 9.82 -13.02 1.42
CA THR A 94 9.97 -14.25 2.21
C THR A 94 8.96 -14.29 3.37
N MET A 95 8.71 -15.49 3.91
CA MET A 95 7.82 -15.71 5.07
C MET A 95 8.34 -15.10 6.38
N ASP A 96 9.62 -14.69 6.42
CA ASP A 96 10.19 -14.01 7.58
C ASP A 96 9.63 -12.60 7.67
N GLN A 97 8.90 -12.33 8.75
CA GLN A 97 8.18 -11.08 8.95
C GLN A 97 9.09 -9.91 9.32
N SER A 98 10.25 -10.21 9.90
CA SER A 98 11.19 -9.24 10.44
C SER A 98 12.36 -8.94 9.51
N HIS A 99 12.52 -9.74 8.45
CA HIS A 99 13.57 -9.58 7.46
C HIS A 99 13.26 -8.38 6.54
N CYS A 100 13.61 -7.20 7.04
CA CYS A 100 13.49 -5.90 6.39
C CYS A 100 14.72 -5.06 6.73
N SER A 101 15.41 -4.55 5.72
CA SER A 101 16.62 -3.76 5.86
C SER A 101 16.32 -2.30 5.58
N ARG A 102 16.74 -1.39 6.46
CA ARG A 102 16.61 0.05 6.22
C ARG A 102 17.48 0.46 5.03
N MET A 103 16.91 1.22 4.11
CA MET A 103 17.63 1.78 2.98
C MET A 103 18.46 2.98 3.45
N LYS A 104 19.73 3.01 3.07
CA LYS A 104 20.62 4.14 3.34
C LYS A 104 20.39 5.23 2.29
N LEU A 105 19.98 6.40 2.72
CA LEU A 105 19.83 7.57 1.86
C LEU A 105 21.20 8.25 1.69
N ILE A 106 21.42 8.83 0.51
CA ILE A 106 22.67 9.53 0.18
C ILE A 106 22.61 11.00 0.63
N ASP A 107 21.43 11.50 1.02
CA ASP A 107 21.25 12.89 1.39
C ASP A 107 21.92 13.20 2.75
N PRO A 108 22.93 14.10 2.79
CA PRO A 108 23.60 14.46 4.03
C PRO A 108 22.75 15.39 4.93
N ASN A 109 21.66 15.98 4.43
CA ASN A 109 20.89 17.00 5.15
C ASN A 109 19.61 16.43 5.78
N LEU A 110 19.73 15.33 6.50
CA LEU A 110 18.61 14.77 7.26
C LEU A 110 18.39 15.58 8.54
N ILE A 111 17.23 16.23 8.63
CA ILE A 111 16.80 17.04 9.78
C ILE A 111 15.68 16.33 10.55
N GLU A 112 15.36 16.85 11.73
CA GLU A 112 14.27 16.33 12.58
C GLU A 112 12.92 16.38 11.85
N ASP A 113 12.12 15.33 12.05
CA ASP A 113 10.73 15.22 11.64
C ASP A 113 10.50 15.54 10.15
N MET A 114 11.40 15.09 9.26
CA MET A 114 11.22 15.18 7.80
C MET A 114 10.18 14.23 7.23
N TRP A 115 9.64 13.28 8.01
CA TRP A 115 8.69 12.28 7.51
C TRP A 115 9.19 11.50 6.28
N LEU A 116 10.46 11.07 6.30
CA LEU A 116 11.04 10.27 5.22
C LEU A 116 10.23 8.99 5.00
N GLY A 117 9.90 8.69 3.74
CA GLY A 117 9.09 7.55 3.36
C GLY A 117 7.58 7.80 3.48
N VAL A 118 7.12 9.06 3.52
CA VAL A 118 5.67 9.36 3.46
C VAL A 118 5.06 8.89 2.13
N SER A 119 5.85 8.91 1.06
CA SER A 119 5.54 8.28 -0.21
C SER A 119 6.78 7.58 -0.76
N VAL A 120 6.59 6.40 -1.33
CA VAL A 120 7.62 5.62 -2.01
C VAL A 120 7.09 5.19 -3.37
N ALA A 121 7.96 5.24 -4.39
CA ALA A 121 7.65 4.80 -5.73
C ALA A 121 8.83 4.04 -6.32
N SER A 122 8.54 3.01 -7.09
CA SER A 122 9.54 2.22 -7.81
C SER A 122 9.32 2.39 -9.30
N GLN A 123 10.39 2.71 -10.01
CA GLN A 123 10.41 2.70 -11.46
C GLN A 123 10.59 1.26 -11.96
N GLY A 124 9.64 0.78 -12.75
CA GLY A 124 9.73 -0.52 -13.42
C GLY A 124 10.86 -0.58 -14.45
N GLU A 125 10.97 -1.71 -15.16
CA GLU A 125 11.97 -1.87 -16.21
C GLU A 125 11.84 -0.81 -17.32
N PRO A 126 12.97 -0.27 -17.83
CA PRO A 126 14.37 -0.59 -17.52
C PRO A 126 14.98 0.29 -16.41
N GLY A 127 14.16 1.04 -15.69
CA GLY A 127 14.59 2.15 -14.85
C GLY A 127 15.21 1.75 -13.52
N GLY A 128 14.61 0.77 -12.82
CA GLY A 128 15.16 0.19 -11.58
C GLY A 128 15.47 1.20 -10.47
N ARG A 129 14.94 2.42 -10.55
CA ARG A 129 15.15 3.50 -9.59
C ARG A 129 14.05 3.51 -8.54
N VAL A 130 14.40 3.93 -7.34
CA VAL A 130 13.45 4.16 -6.25
C VAL A 130 13.39 5.65 -5.98
N LEU A 131 12.18 6.18 -5.87
CA LEU A 131 11.92 7.53 -5.40
C LEU A 131 11.27 7.44 -4.02
N GLU A 132 11.72 8.31 -3.13
CA GLU A 132 11.09 8.56 -1.85
C GLU A 132 10.99 10.07 -1.65
N THR A 133 9.93 10.49 -0.95
CA THR A 133 9.70 11.88 -0.61
C THR A 133 9.64 12.06 0.90
N SER A 134 10.13 13.20 1.37
CA SER A 134 9.96 13.73 2.72
C SER A 134 8.97 14.89 2.74
N MET A 135 8.39 15.14 3.90
CA MET A 135 7.61 16.31 4.24
C MET A 135 8.30 17.04 5.40
N CYS A 136 8.98 18.15 5.12
CA CYS A 136 9.61 18.95 6.16
C CYS A 136 8.55 19.65 7.04
N PRO A 137 8.73 19.72 8.36
CA PRO A 137 7.91 20.56 9.22
C PRO A 137 8.32 22.01 8.99
N GLY A 138 7.32 22.90 8.87
CA GLY A 138 7.51 24.35 8.71
C GLY A 138 7.78 25.06 10.02
#